data_AF-A0A1S8TJ03-F1
#
_entry.id   AF-A0A1S8TJ03-F1
#
_cell.length_a   1.000
_cell.length_b   1.000
_cell.length_c   1.000
_cell.angle_alpha   90.00
_cell.angle_beta   90.00
_cell.angle_gamma   90.00
#
_symmetry.space_group_name_H-M   'P 1'
#
loop_
_entity.id
_entity.type
_entity.pdbx_description
1 polymer ?
#
loop_
_entity_poly.entity_id
_entity_poly.type
_entity_poly.pdbx_seq_one_letter_code
_entity_poly.pdbx_strand_id
1 'polypeptide(L)'
;MDIEVLMNAYGTYIYNYALKLSCHPSVAEDLTQETFITAWQKFTTLKDQSAIKAWLRKICFNNFLMRERKKKNNDELLYDDISLLETEGSLLTYTPPRPEDEVIVEETIRDLQNGCFLAMVRRLTLHQRIAFSLIDMFGLSLDEVSTLIGISKNATKGLLYRAHMNLDSFFHNHCNLLDVNNPCSCKAWIEFSKTRSDLQKRANKHNLIEKLDFTKSNYIFNIEVRNKINFLYKNMPDKKPPKEWYERVVKIVNEMY
;
A
#
# COMPACT_ATOMS: atom_id res chain seq x y z
N MET A 1 0.27 6.28 30.96
CA MET A 1 -0.40 6.57 29.68
C MET A 1 -1.32 5.42 29.41
N ASP A 2 -2.59 5.67 29.13
CA ASP A 2 -3.60 4.64 28.88
C ASP A 2 -3.54 4.17 27.41
N ILE A 3 -3.79 2.88 27.16
CA ILE A 3 -3.90 2.33 25.82
C ILE A 3 -5.01 3.02 25.02
N GLU A 4 -6.11 3.40 25.68
CA GLU A 4 -7.21 4.10 25.03
C GLU A 4 -6.77 5.47 24.50
N VAL A 5 -5.99 6.22 25.29
CA VAL A 5 -5.41 7.51 24.86
C VAL A 5 -4.47 7.32 23.67
N LEU A 6 -3.63 6.28 23.71
CA LEU A 6 -2.70 5.96 22.62
C LEU A 6 -3.45 5.60 21.33
N MET A 7 -4.49 4.78 21.42
CA MET A 7 -5.29 4.35 20.27
C MET A 7 -6.16 5.48 19.71
N ASN A 8 -6.74 6.32 20.55
CA ASN A 8 -7.48 7.50 20.09
C ASN A 8 -6.58 8.49 19.35
N ALA A 9 -5.32 8.66 19.79
CA ALA A 9 -4.37 9.56 19.16
C ALA A 9 -3.76 9.02 17.85
N TYR A 10 -3.45 7.72 17.79
CA TYR A 10 -2.63 7.15 16.70
C TYR A 10 -3.30 6.02 15.92
N GLY A 11 -4.47 5.56 16.34
CA GLY A 11 -5.12 4.39 15.78
C GLY A 11 -5.45 4.53 14.30
N THR A 12 -6.03 5.66 13.89
CA THR A 12 -6.36 5.90 12.48
C THR A 12 -5.10 6.04 11.63
N TYR A 13 -4.06 6.66 12.17
CA TYR A 13 -2.77 6.80 11.50
C TYR A 13 -2.10 5.44 11.25
N ILE A 14 -2.04 4.57 12.27
CA ILE A 14 -1.44 3.24 12.14
C ILE A 14 -2.30 2.32 11.26
N TYR A 15 -3.62 2.44 11.31
CA TYR A 15 -4.49 1.73 10.39
C TYR A 15 -4.21 2.07 8.94
N ASN A 16 -4.14 3.36 8.60
CA ASN A 16 -3.84 3.77 7.21
C ASN A 16 -2.42 3.37 6.79
N TYR A 17 -1.46 3.40 7.71
CA TYR A 17 -0.11 2.88 7.48
C TYR A 17 -0.14 1.39 7.13
N ALA A 18 -0.84 0.59 7.94
CA ALA A 18 -1.02 -0.84 7.72
C ALA A 18 -1.82 -1.15 6.45
N LEU A 19 -2.83 -0.34 6.13
CA LEU A 19 -3.64 -0.46 4.92
C LEU A 19 -2.83 -0.21 3.67
N LYS A 20 -2.04 0.86 3.64
CA LYS A 20 -1.18 1.19 2.50
C LYS A 20 -0.08 0.14 2.32
N LEU A 21 0.49 -0.38 3.40
CA LEU A 21 1.48 -1.49 3.35
C LEU A 21 0.90 -2.82 2.86
N SER A 22 -0.20 -3.27 3.50
CA SER A 22 -0.79 -4.59 3.22
C SER A 22 -1.65 -4.61 1.97
N CYS A 23 -2.14 -3.45 1.56
CA CYS A 23 -3.14 -3.25 0.51
C CYS A 23 -4.38 -4.14 0.70
N HIS A 24 -4.73 -4.46 1.95
CA HIS A 24 -5.84 -5.35 2.28
C HIS A 24 -6.51 -4.96 3.60
N PRO A 25 -7.78 -4.53 3.60
CA PRO A 25 -8.45 -4.02 4.80
C PRO A 25 -8.38 -4.93 6.02
N SER A 26 -8.72 -6.22 5.87
CA SER A 26 -8.68 -7.15 7.02
C SER A 26 -7.26 -7.39 7.56
N VAL A 27 -6.23 -7.32 6.71
CA VAL A 27 -4.84 -7.45 7.16
C VAL A 27 -4.40 -6.18 7.87
N ALA A 28 -4.88 -5.02 7.42
CA ALA A 28 -4.63 -3.74 8.07
C ALA A 28 -5.22 -3.68 9.47
N GLU A 29 -6.44 -4.21 9.66
CA GLU A 29 -7.07 -4.39 10.97
C GLU A 29 -6.18 -5.23 11.87
N ASP A 30 -5.87 -6.47 11.48
CA ASP A 30 -5.00 -7.38 12.26
C ASP A 30 -3.68 -6.70 12.66
N LEU A 31 -2.97 -6.10 11.69
CA LEU A 31 -1.68 -5.46 11.91
C LEU A 31 -1.77 -4.28 12.87
N THR A 32 -2.86 -3.50 12.79
CA THR A 32 -3.08 -2.36 13.69
C THR A 32 -3.25 -2.86 15.12
N GLN A 33 -4.07 -3.88 15.32
CA GLN A 33 -4.27 -4.51 16.63
C GLN A 33 -2.95 -5.07 17.19
N GLU A 34 -2.24 -5.90 16.41
CA GLU A 34 -0.95 -6.47 16.80
C GLU A 34 0.07 -5.37 17.14
N THR A 35 0.05 -4.25 16.42
CA THR A 35 0.92 -3.10 16.67
C THR A 35 0.65 -2.48 18.03
N PHE A 36 -0.62 -2.22 18.38
CA PHE A 36 -0.94 -1.60 19.68
C PHE A 36 -0.71 -2.56 20.85
N ILE A 37 -0.98 -3.85 20.68
CA ILE A 37 -0.62 -4.87 21.69
C ILE A 37 0.90 -4.88 21.92
N THR A 38 1.69 -4.94 20.84
CA THR A 38 3.15 -4.95 20.93
C THR A 38 3.70 -3.64 21.50
N ALA A 39 3.09 -2.51 21.13
CA ALA A 39 3.44 -1.20 21.66
C ALA A 39 3.17 -1.11 23.15
N TRP A 40 2.03 -1.60 23.61
CA TRP A 40 1.69 -1.64 25.04
C TRP A 40 2.73 -2.44 25.84
N GLN A 41 3.06 -3.65 25.38
CA GLN A 41 4.09 -4.50 25.99
C GLN A 41 5.47 -3.85 26.05
N LYS A 42 5.81 -3.05 25.03
CA LYS A 42 7.15 -2.44 24.89
C LYS A 42 7.17 -0.97 25.24
N PHE A 43 6.12 -0.44 25.86
CA PHE A 43 5.96 1.00 26.04
C PHE A 43 7.15 1.63 26.80
N THR A 44 7.70 0.92 27.79
CA THR A 44 8.89 1.33 28.56
C THR A 44 10.16 1.49 27.72
N THR A 45 10.20 0.95 26.51
CA THR A 45 11.34 1.11 25.58
C THR A 45 11.29 2.42 24.80
N LEU A 46 10.17 3.14 24.82
CA LEU A 46 10.03 4.45 24.19
C LEU A 46 10.77 5.50 25.02
N LYS A 47 11.95 5.90 24.55
CA LYS A 47 12.80 6.88 25.24
C LYS A 47 12.36 8.33 25.05
N ASP A 48 11.73 8.63 23.91
CA ASP A 48 11.28 9.96 23.54
C ASP A 48 9.84 9.90 23.04
N GLN A 49 8.93 10.58 23.74
CA GLN A 49 7.52 10.64 23.37
C GLN A 49 7.30 11.36 22.03
N SER A 50 8.18 12.28 21.63
CA SER A 50 8.08 12.95 20.33
C SER A 50 8.22 11.96 19.16
N ALA A 51 8.95 10.87 19.38
CA ALA A 51 9.21 9.82 18.39
C ALA A 51 8.10 8.76 18.29
N ILE A 52 7.00 8.87 19.06
CA ILE A 52 5.99 7.81 19.18
C ILE A 52 5.38 7.39 17.83
N LYS A 53 5.13 8.34 16.91
CA LYS A 53 4.64 8.02 15.56
C LYS A 53 5.63 7.16 14.78
N ALA A 54 6.91 7.51 14.81
CA ALA A 54 7.96 6.75 14.13
C ALA A 54 8.17 5.37 14.78
N TRP A 55 8.10 5.32 16.10
CA TRP A 55 8.22 4.09 16.88
C TRP A 55 7.06 3.11 16.59
N LEU A 56 5.82 3.59 16.57
CA LEU A 56 4.65 2.77 16.19
C LEU A 56 4.73 2.29 14.74
N ARG A 57 5.16 3.14 13.79
CA ARG A 57 5.41 2.73 12.40
C ARG A 57 6.42 1.58 12.32
N LYS A 58 7.51 1.67 13.10
CA LYS A 58 8.55 0.62 13.14
C LYS A 58 7.99 -0.69 13.68
N ILE A 59 7.17 -0.66 14.74
CA ILE A 59 6.50 -1.85 15.26
C ILE A 59 5.57 -2.44 14.19
N CYS A 60 4.69 -1.63 13.60
CA CYS A 60 3.77 -2.08 12.56
C CYS A 60 4.48 -2.69 11.35
N PHE A 61 5.57 -2.06 10.90
CA PHE A 61 6.37 -2.56 9.79
C PHE A 61 7.02 -3.91 10.11
N ASN A 62 7.55 -4.07 11.32
CA ASN A 62 8.14 -5.34 11.75
C ASN A 62 7.09 -6.46 11.82
N ASN A 63 5.89 -6.17 12.35
CA ASN A 63 4.78 -7.12 12.38
C ASN A 63 4.34 -7.52 10.96
N PHE A 64 4.27 -6.54 10.04
CA PHE A 64 4.00 -6.78 8.63
C PHE A 64 5.06 -7.69 7.99
N LEU A 65 6.35 -7.40 8.15
CA LEU A 65 7.42 -8.24 7.61
C LEU A 65 7.40 -9.65 8.19
N MET A 66 7.16 -9.80 9.48
CA MET A 66 7.02 -11.12 10.12
C MET A 66 5.87 -11.90 9.50
N ARG A 67 4.71 -11.25 9.28
CA ARG A 67 3.54 -11.87 8.65
C ARG A 67 3.84 -12.30 7.21
N GLU A 68 4.48 -11.44 6.41
CA GLU A 68 4.82 -11.77 5.02
C GLU A 68 5.86 -12.89 4.93
N ARG A 69 6.82 -12.97 5.85
CA ARG A 69 7.75 -14.10 5.97
C ARG A 69 7.02 -15.41 6.29
N LYS A 70 6.07 -15.40 7.23
CA LYS A 70 5.29 -16.60 7.60
C LYS A 70 4.39 -17.12 6.48
N LYS A 71 3.88 -16.24 5.63
CA LYS A 71 3.09 -16.65 4.44
C LYS A 71 3.93 -17.38 3.40
N LYS A 72 5.24 -17.19 3.39
CA LYS A 72 6.17 -17.72 2.39
C LYS A 72 7.16 -18.69 3.05
N ASN A 73 6.76 -19.95 3.21
CA ASN A 73 7.68 -21.07 3.38
C ASN A 73 8.36 -21.51 2.06
N ASN A 74 8.35 -20.68 1.00
CA ASN A 74 9.04 -20.94 -0.27
C ASN A 74 9.56 -19.61 -0.87
N ASP A 75 10.90 -19.47 -0.94
CA ASP A 75 11.83 -18.77 -1.86
C ASP A 75 11.47 -17.46 -2.60
N GLU A 76 10.31 -16.86 -2.39
CA GLU A 76 9.81 -15.81 -3.28
C GLU A 76 9.89 -14.39 -2.70
N LEU A 77 10.78 -14.16 -1.74
CA LEU A 77 11.43 -12.86 -1.60
C LEU A 77 12.44 -12.78 -2.75
N LEU A 78 11.95 -12.63 -3.98
CA LEU A 78 12.78 -12.30 -5.13
C LEU A 78 13.58 -11.06 -4.71
N TYR A 79 14.83 -11.28 -4.35
CA TYR A 79 15.77 -10.22 -4.06
C TYR A 79 15.88 -9.44 -5.36
N ASP A 80 15.36 -8.23 -5.36
CA ASP A 80 15.65 -7.29 -6.41
C ASP A 80 17.18 -7.10 -6.40
N ASP A 81 17.84 -7.34 -7.54
CA ASP A 81 19.29 -7.18 -7.66
C ASP A 81 19.66 -5.73 -7.33
N ILE A 82 20.38 -5.54 -6.23
CA ILE A 82 20.75 -4.22 -5.71
C ILE A 82 21.55 -3.44 -6.76
N SER A 83 22.44 -4.10 -7.51
CA SER A 83 23.26 -3.43 -8.53
C SER A 83 22.42 -2.86 -9.67
N LEU A 84 21.38 -3.59 -10.08
CA LEU A 84 20.44 -3.16 -11.10
C LEU A 84 19.55 -2.02 -10.58
N LEU A 85 19.09 -2.12 -9.33
CA LEU A 85 18.32 -1.04 -8.69
C LEU A 85 19.12 0.26 -8.55
N GLU A 86 20.42 0.17 -8.26
CA GLU A 86 21.30 1.35 -8.17
C GLU A 86 21.46 2.05 -9.52
N THR A 87 21.53 1.27 -10.60
CA THR A 87 21.56 1.80 -11.97
C THR A 87 20.26 2.51 -12.31
N GLU A 88 19.12 1.86 -12.09
CA GLU A 88 17.79 2.43 -12.37
C GLU A 88 17.45 3.63 -11.48
N GLY A 89 17.91 3.65 -10.22
CA GLY A 89 17.69 4.75 -9.30
C GLY A 89 18.26 6.09 -9.77
N SER A 90 19.21 6.06 -10.72
CA SER A 90 19.77 7.24 -11.38
C SER A 90 18.86 7.80 -12.49
N LEU A 91 17.89 7.02 -12.98
CA LEU A 91 16.95 7.40 -14.05
C LEU A 91 15.66 8.04 -13.51
N LEU A 92 15.47 8.10 -12.20
CA LEU A 92 14.25 8.62 -11.59
C LEU A 92 14.20 10.16 -11.66
N THR A 93 13.42 10.70 -12.59
CA THR A 93 13.08 12.14 -12.65
C THR A 93 11.80 12.40 -11.84
N TYR A 94 11.88 13.26 -10.82
CA TYR A 94 10.71 13.65 -10.04
C TYR A 94 9.83 14.57 -10.87
N THR A 95 8.57 14.19 -11.10
CA THR A 95 7.57 15.06 -11.71
C THR A 95 6.38 15.21 -10.75
N PRO A 96 6.07 16.43 -10.29
CA PRO A 96 4.92 16.65 -9.44
C PRO A 96 3.61 16.53 -10.24
N PRO A 97 2.53 15.99 -9.62
CA PRO A 97 1.21 15.96 -10.23
C PRO A 97 0.66 17.38 -10.42
N ARG A 98 -0.27 17.57 -11.36
CA ARG A 98 -0.81 18.89 -11.69
C ARG A 98 -2.28 19.04 -11.25
N PRO A 99 -2.77 20.27 -10.98
CA PRO A 99 -4.13 20.50 -10.49
C PRO A 99 -5.25 19.99 -11.42
N GLU A 100 -4.99 19.90 -12.73
CA GLU A 100 -5.94 19.40 -13.72
C GLU A 100 -6.30 17.90 -13.60
N ASP A 101 -5.67 17.15 -12.69
CA ASP A 101 -5.91 15.72 -12.46
C ASP A 101 -7.14 15.43 -11.55
N GLU A 102 -7.83 16.46 -11.05
CA GLU A 102 -9.02 16.29 -10.19
C GLU A 102 -10.25 15.77 -10.95
N VAL A 103 -10.70 14.56 -10.61
CA VAL A 103 -11.96 13.99 -11.11
C VAL A 103 -12.93 13.79 -9.95
N ILE A 104 -14.05 14.52 -9.98
CA ILE A 104 -15.17 14.31 -9.05
C ILE A 104 -15.96 13.09 -9.55
N VAL A 105 -16.07 12.06 -8.71
CA VAL A 105 -16.78 10.81 -8.99
C VAL A 105 -17.67 10.43 -7.81
N GLU A 106 -18.75 9.70 -8.07
CA GLU A 106 -19.61 9.11 -7.05
C GLU A 106 -18.81 8.22 -6.08
N GLU A 107 -19.21 8.20 -4.81
CA GLU A 107 -18.49 7.50 -3.73
C GLU A 107 -18.29 5.99 -4.02
N THR A 108 -19.31 5.32 -4.54
CA THR A 108 -19.23 3.88 -4.87
C THR A 108 -18.23 3.58 -5.98
N ILE A 109 -18.12 4.47 -6.96
CA ILE A 109 -17.11 4.40 -8.02
C ILE A 109 -15.72 4.60 -7.42
N ARG A 110 -15.57 5.60 -6.54
CA ARG A 110 -14.30 5.87 -5.85
C ARG A 110 -13.82 4.69 -5.00
N ASP A 111 -14.72 3.99 -4.32
CA ASP A 111 -14.35 2.81 -3.54
C ASP A 111 -13.88 1.64 -4.42
N LEU A 112 -14.55 1.40 -5.55
CA LEU A 112 -14.09 0.39 -6.52
C LEU A 112 -12.73 0.76 -7.11
N GLN A 113 -12.52 2.04 -7.44
CA GLN A 113 -11.24 2.56 -7.92
C GLN A 113 -10.13 2.29 -6.92
N ASN A 114 -10.32 2.71 -5.67
CA ASN A 114 -9.35 2.49 -4.60
C ASN A 114 -9.05 1.00 -4.40
N GLY A 115 -10.08 0.15 -4.43
CA GLY A 115 -9.93 -1.30 -4.36
C GLY A 115 -9.07 -1.87 -5.51
N CYS A 116 -9.30 -1.41 -6.74
CA CYS A 116 -8.51 -1.79 -7.91
C CYS A 116 -7.05 -1.35 -7.77
N PHE A 117 -6.82 -0.11 -7.35
CA PHE A 117 -5.49 0.48 -7.16
C PHE A 117 -4.69 -0.28 -6.09
N LEU A 118 -5.31 -0.60 -4.96
CA LEU A 118 -4.70 -1.45 -3.92
C LEU A 118 -4.43 -2.88 -4.44
N ALA A 119 -5.36 -3.45 -5.22
CA ALA A 119 -5.18 -4.77 -5.80
C ALA A 119 -3.97 -4.83 -6.76
N MET A 120 -3.71 -3.78 -7.54
CA MET A 120 -2.57 -3.72 -8.45
C MET A 120 -1.24 -3.54 -7.72
N VAL A 121 -1.21 -2.75 -6.64
CA VAL A 121 -0.02 -2.64 -5.77
C VAL A 121 0.33 -4.00 -5.14
N ARG A 122 -0.67 -4.86 -4.88
CA ARG A 122 -0.43 -6.25 -4.44
C ARG A 122 0.22 -7.14 -5.49
N ARG A 123 0.26 -6.73 -6.76
CA ARG A 123 0.92 -7.47 -7.84
C ARG A 123 2.40 -7.11 -8.01
N LEU A 124 2.88 -6.08 -7.30
CA LEU A 124 4.31 -5.75 -7.22
C LEU A 124 5.09 -6.77 -6.36
N THR A 125 6.41 -6.81 -6.52
CA THR A 125 7.29 -7.51 -5.55
C THR A 125 7.13 -6.89 -4.16
N LEU A 126 7.52 -7.61 -3.10
CA LEU A 126 7.34 -7.10 -1.74
C LEU A 126 8.13 -5.79 -1.52
N HIS A 127 9.37 -5.72 -2.00
CA HIS A 127 10.22 -4.53 -1.84
C HIS A 127 9.72 -3.35 -2.67
N GLN A 128 9.28 -3.57 -3.92
CA GLN A 128 8.63 -2.55 -4.75
C GLN A 128 7.35 -2.02 -4.07
N ARG A 129 6.51 -2.93 -3.55
CA ARG A 129 5.31 -2.57 -2.80
C ARG A 129 5.63 -1.70 -1.60
N ILE A 130 6.57 -2.12 -0.76
CA ILE A 130 6.94 -1.34 0.43
C ILE A 130 7.41 0.06 0.04
N ALA A 131 8.31 0.17 -0.95
CA ALA A 131 8.80 1.46 -1.41
C ALA A 131 7.65 2.36 -1.91
N PHE A 132 6.82 1.86 -2.81
CA PHE A 132 5.70 2.61 -3.37
C PHE A 132 4.65 2.99 -2.32
N SER A 133 4.21 2.03 -1.51
CA SER A 133 3.20 2.26 -0.47
C SER A 133 3.64 3.29 0.57
N LEU A 134 4.91 3.25 0.98
CA LEU A 134 5.39 4.16 2.01
C LEU A 134 5.73 5.55 1.48
N ILE A 135 6.26 5.64 0.26
CA ILE A 135 6.67 6.92 -0.33
C ILE A 135 5.47 7.62 -0.97
N ASP A 136 4.81 6.99 -1.94
CA ASP A 136 3.78 7.67 -2.73
C ASP A 136 2.40 7.65 -2.09
N MET A 137 2.00 6.53 -1.48
CA MET A 137 0.67 6.45 -0.86
C MET A 137 0.64 7.03 0.56
N PHE A 138 1.71 6.81 1.34
CA PHE A 138 1.77 7.27 2.73
C PHE A 138 2.49 8.62 2.91
N GLY A 139 3.40 8.98 2.00
CA GLY A 139 4.09 10.28 2.04
C GLY A 139 5.37 10.31 2.86
N LEU A 140 6.02 9.17 3.10
CA LEU A 140 7.33 9.15 3.78
C LEU A 140 8.45 9.57 2.83
N SER A 141 9.52 10.11 3.43
CA SER A 141 10.71 10.44 2.66
C SER A 141 11.44 9.18 2.18
N LEU A 142 12.15 9.30 1.06
CA LEU A 142 13.07 8.27 0.56
C LEU A 142 14.08 7.84 1.64
N ASP A 143 14.57 8.79 2.44
CA ASP A 143 15.55 8.53 3.51
C ASP A 143 14.97 7.66 4.63
N GLU A 144 13.77 8.00 5.11
CA GLU A 144 13.07 7.18 6.11
C GLU A 144 12.82 5.77 5.61
N VAL A 145 12.35 5.61 4.36
CA VAL A 145 12.03 4.30 3.81
C VAL A 145 13.28 3.47 3.56
N SER A 146 14.34 4.05 3.00
CA SER A 146 15.63 3.37 2.81
C SER A 146 16.22 2.85 4.13
N THR A 147 16.12 3.66 5.19
CA THR A 147 16.55 3.28 6.54
C THR A 147 15.67 2.16 7.11
N LEU A 148 14.35 2.24 6.90
CA LEU A 148 13.38 1.27 7.41
C LEU A 148 13.56 -0.11 6.77
N ILE A 149 13.82 -0.16 5.46
CA ILE A 149 14.00 -1.41 4.71
C ILE A 149 15.44 -1.93 4.73
N GLY A 150 16.41 -1.07 5.05
CA GLY A 150 17.82 -1.44 5.20
C GLY A 150 18.61 -1.55 3.89
N ILE A 151 18.32 -0.71 2.90
CA ILE A 151 19.07 -0.65 1.62
C ILE A 151 19.47 0.78 1.27
N SER A 152 20.32 0.97 0.25
CA SER A 152 20.77 2.30 -0.16
C SER A 152 19.60 3.19 -0.67
N LYS A 153 19.72 4.51 -0.51
CA LYS A 153 18.74 5.47 -1.06
C LYS A 153 18.57 5.30 -2.58
N ASN A 154 19.66 5.01 -3.29
CA ASN A 154 19.62 4.75 -4.73
C ASN A 154 18.89 3.45 -5.07
N ALA A 155 19.16 2.35 -4.36
CA ALA A 155 18.40 1.12 -4.55
C ALA A 155 16.90 1.31 -4.24
N THR A 156 16.58 2.13 -3.23
CA THR A 156 15.19 2.50 -2.91
C THR A 156 14.52 3.27 -4.04
N LYS A 157 15.24 4.18 -4.72
CA LYS A 157 14.75 4.86 -5.93
C LYS A 157 14.52 3.87 -7.08
N GLY A 158 15.43 2.89 -7.27
CA GLY A 158 15.24 1.83 -8.26
C GLY A 158 13.98 1.02 -8.01
N LEU A 159 13.70 0.65 -6.75
CA LEU A 159 12.47 -0.05 -6.39
C LEU A 159 11.23 0.77 -6.73
N LEU A 160 11.26 2.07 -6.40
CA LEU A 160 10.18 2.99 -6.68
C LEU A 160 9.96 3.16 -8.19
N TYR A 161 11.05 3.29 -8.95
CA TYR A 161 11.02 3.37 -10.41
C TYR A 161 10.31 2.15 -11.02
N ARG A 162 10.72 0.93 -10.64
CA ARG A 162 10.08 -0.30 -11.12
C ARG A 162 8.62 -0.39 -10.73
N ALA A 163 8.30 -0.04 -9.48
CA ALA A 163 6.94 -0.02 -9.01
C ALA A 163 6.07 0.86 -9.90
N HIS A 164 6.53 2.08 -10.22
CA HIS A 164 5.82 2.94 -11.14
C HIS A 164 5.73 2.36 -12.55
N MET A 165 6.84 1.88 -13.13
CA MET A 165 6.81 1.33 -14.49
C MET A 165 5.83 0.15 -14.61
N ASN A 166 5.77 -0.71 -13.59
CA ASN A 166 4.83 -1.82 -13.50
C ASN A 166 3.37 -1.35 -13.45
N LEU A 167 3.07 -0.34 -12.63
CA LEU A 167 1.72 0.20 -12.51
C LEU A 167 1.32 0.98 -13.77
N ASP A 168 2.21 1.81 -14.29
CA ASP A 168 2.01 2.57 -15.52
C ASP A 168 1.69 1.63 -16.68
N SER A 169 2.54 0.62 -16.91
CA SER A 169 2.37 -0.36 -17.99
C SER A 169 1.02 -1.07 -17.91
N PHE A 170 0.59 -1.44 -16.70
CA PHE A 170 -0.72 -2.03 -16.49
C PHE A 170 -1.83 -1.02 -16.79
N PHE A 171 -1.87 0.12 -16.11
CA PHE A 171 -3.04 1.00 -16.20
C PHE A 171 -3.16 1.72 -17.55
N HIS A 172 -2.04 2.00 -18.23
CA HIS A 172 -1.99 2.76 -19.48
C HIS A 172 -2.98 2.23 -20.55
N ASN A 173 -3.06 0.91 -20.70
CA ASN A 173 -3.89 0.26 -21.73
C ASN A 173 -5.18 -0.38 -21.17
N HIS A 174 -5.45 -0.22 -19.88
CA HIS A 174 -6.55 -0.92 -19.21
C HIS A 174 -7.56 0.03 -18.58
N CYS A 175 -7.13 1.14 -17.98
CA CYS A 175 -7.97 1.97 -17.13
C CYS A 175 -8.65 3.12 -17.90
N ASN A 176 -9.98 3.13 -17.95
CA ASN A 176 -10.75 4.21 -18.59
C ASN A 176 -10.56 5.59 -17.94
N LEU A 177 -10.16 5.63 -16.67
CA LEU A 177 -9.86 6.89 -15.97
C LEU A 177 -8.60 7.57 -16.48
N LEU A 178 -7.67 6.81 -17.06
CA LEU A 178 -6.46 7.37 -17.65
C LEU A 178 -6.67 7.76 -19.11
N ASP A 179 -7.37 6.92 -19.87
CA ASP A 179 -7.74 7.13 -21.26
C ASP A 179 -9.15 6.56 -21.51
N VAL A 180 -10.06 7.39 -22.03
CA VAL A 180 -11.46 7.01 -22.30
C VAL A 180 -11.63 5.88 -23.30
N ASN A 181 -10.60 5.54 -24.08
CA ASN A 181 -10.62 4.43 -25.04
C ASN A 181 -10.27 3.08 -24.40
N ASN A 182 -9.78 3.09 -23.15
CA ASN A 182 -9.41 1.88 -22.45
C ASN A 182 -10.63 1.04 -22.04
N PRO A 183 -10.49 -0.30 -22.00
CA PRO A 183 -11.62 -1.22 -21.88
C PRO A 183 -12.25 -1.29 -20.48
N CYS A 184 -11.55 -0.95 -19.40
CA CYS A 184 -12.07 -1.09 -18.04
C CYS A 184 -12.93 0.11 -17.62
N SER A 185 -14.22 -0.10 -17.35
CA SER A 185 -15.10 0.91 -16.76
C SER A 185 -15.53 0.54 -15.34
N CYS A 186 -15.25 1.40 -14.36
CA CYS A 186 -15.69 1.20 -12.98
C CYS A 186 -17.21 1.06 -12.87
N LYS A 187 -17.97 1.85 -13.63
CA LYS A 187 -19.43 1.77 -13.66
C LYS A 187 -19.89 0.40 -14.17
N ALA A 188 -19.32 -0.07 -15.28
CA ALA A 188 -19.62 -1.38 -15.84
C ALA A 188 -19.29 -2.51 -14.85
N TRP A 189 -18.18 -2.41 -14.13
CA TRP A 189 -17.81 -3.37 -13.08
C TRP A 189 -18.80 -3.37 -11.90
N ILE A 190 -19.28 -2.21 -11.47
CA ILE A 190 -20.31 -2.11 -10.43
C ILE A 190 -21.61 -2.79 -10.89
N GLU A 191 -22.09 -2.46 -12.09
CA GLU A 191 -23.29 -3.08 -12.67
C GLU A 191 -23.15 -4.60 -12.81
N PHE A 192 -21.99 -5.06 -13.27
CA PHE A 192 -21.66 -6.47 -13.37
C PHE A 192 -21.60 -7.18 -12.02
N SER A 193 -21.03 -6.55 -10.99
CA SER A 193 -20.94 -7.14 -9.64
C SER A 193 -22.31 -7.32 -9.00
N LYS A 194 -23.25 -6.37 -9.19
CA LYS A 194 -24.63 -6.45 -8.71
C LYS A 194 -25.41 -7.63 -9.31
N THR A 195 -25.04 -8.07 -10.51
CA THR A 195 -25.75 -9.13 -11.25
C THR A 195 -25.13 -10.50 -11.12
N ARG A 196 -23.99 -10.63 -10.41
CA ARG A 196 -23.19 -11.87 -10.44
C ARG A 196 -22.61 -12.23 -9.07
N SER A 197 -23.45 -12.84 -8.23
CA SER A 197 -23.13 -13.33 -6.88
C SER A 197 -22.07 -14.45 -6.82
N ASP A 198 -21.71 -15.10 -7.93
CA ASP A 198 -20.90 -16.33 -7.94
C ASP A 198 -19.46 -16.22 -8.48
N LEU A 199 -19.03 -15.04 -8.95
CA LEU A 199 -17.67 -14.90 -9.51
C LEU A 199 -16.56 -14.88 -8.43
N GLN A 200 -16.87 -14.35 -7.25
CA GLN A 200 -15.92 -14.23 -6.14
C GLN A 200 -15.32 -15.60 -5.74
N LYS A 201 -16.13 -16.68 -5.83
CA LYS A 201 -15.73 -18.04 -5.46
C LYS A 201 -14.81 -18.70 -6.50
N ARG A 202 -14.91 -18.33 -7.79
CA ARG A 202 -14.10 -18.91 -8.87
C ARG A 202 -12.73 -18.25 -9.03
N ALA A 203 -12.64 -16.94 -8.79
CA ALA A 203 -11.38 -16.20 -8.93
C ALA A 203 -10.29 -16.64 -7.94
N ASN A 204 -10.68 -17.08 -6.74
CA ASN A 204 -9.73 -17.48 -5.68
C ASN A 204 -9.12 -18.89 -5.88
N LYS A 205 -9.62 -19.70 -6.82
CA LYS A 205 -9.25 -21.12 -6.91
C LYS A 205 -8.00 -21.40 -7.77
N HIS A 206 -7.59 -20.47 -8.62
CA HIS A 206 -6.64 -20.81 -9.70
C HIS A 206 -5.27 -20.11 -9.66
N ASN A 207 -4.95 -19.25 -8.69
CA ASN A 207 -3.65 -18.56 -8.63
C ASN A 207 -3.17 -17.99 -10.00
N LEU A 208 -4.11 -17.56 -10.85
CA LEU A 208 -3.86 -17.24 -12.27
C LEU A 208 -3.18 -15.90 -12.51
N ILE A 209 -2.85 -15.16 -11.46
CA ILE A 209 -2.43 -13.78 -11.61
C ILE A 209 -0.93 -13.76 -11.33
N GLU A 210 -0.14 -13.40 -12.36
CA GLU A 210 1.31 -13.20 -12.31
C GLU A 210 1.67 -11.81 -11.79
N LYS A 211 2.89 -11.63 -11.27
CA LYS A 211 3.37 -10.31 -10.81
C LYS A 211 3.41 -9.35 -11.99
N LEU A 212 3.25 -8.06 -11.72
CA LEU A 212 3.46 -7.05 -12.75
C LEU A 212 4.94 -7.02 -13.13
N ASP A 213 5.18 -7.02 -14.43
CA ASP A 213 6.51 -6.96 -15.01
C ASP A 213 6.45 -6.18 -16.33
N PHE A 214 6.77 -4.89 -16.24
CA PHE A 214 6.74 -3.98 -17.38
C PHE A 214 7.72 -4.39 -18.48
N THR A 215 8.77 -5.17 -18.16
CA THR A 215 9.77 -5.62 -19.15
C THR A 215 9.19 -6.63 -20.14
N LYS A 216 8.10 -7.31 -19.75
CA LYS A 216 7.34 -8.22 -20.62
C LYS A 216 6.27 -7.50 -21.46
N SER A 217 6.10 -6.20 -21.24
CA SER A 217 5.14 -5.38 -21.96
C SER A 217 5.82 -4.52 -23.02
N ASN A 218 5.11 -4.15 -24.08
CA ASN A 218 5.57 -3.14 -25.04
C ASN A 218 5.29 -1.70 -24.55
N TYR A 219 5.20 -1.48 -23.24
CA TYR A 219 4.91 -0.16 -22.68
C TYR A 219 6.09 0.79 -22.85
N ILE A 220 5.81 1.97 -23.39
CA ILE A 220 6.75 3.08 -23.50
C ILE A 220 6.35 4.13 -22.47
N PHE A 221 7.30 4.58 -21.66
CA PHE A 221 7.05 5.54 -20.60
C PHE A 221 6.29 6.78 -21.10
N ASN A 222 5.17 7.07 -20.45
CA ASN A 222 4.35 8.24 -20.69
C ASN A 222 4.21 9.06 -19.39
N ILE A 223 4.66 10.31 -19.44
CA ILE A 223 4.69 11.19 -18.27
C ILE A 223 3.30 11.60 -17.78
N GLU A 224 2.33 11.75 -18.67
CA GLU A 224 0.96 12.13 -18.31
C GLU A 224 0.27 10.98 -17.58
N VAL A 225 0.48 9.74 -18.06
CA VAL A 225 0.02 8.52 -17.39
C VAL A 225 0.60 8.43 -15.98
N ARG A 226 1.93 8.61 -15.84
CA ARG A 226 2.63 8.62 -14.55
C ARG A 226 2.03 9.65 -13.59
N ASN A 227 1.82 10.87 -14.05
CA ASN A 227 1.33 11.96 -13.22
C ASN A 227 -0.10 11.70 -12.70
N LYS A 228 -1.00 11.25 -13.59
CA LYS A 228 -2.37 10.85 -13.21
C LYS A 228 -2.37 9.71 -12.20
N ILE A 229 -1.58 8.66 -12.42
CA ILE A 229 -1.47 7.53 -11.50
C ILE A 229 -0.96 8.00 -10.13
N ASN A 230 0.11 8.79 -10.11
CA ASN A 230 0.68 9.35 -8.89
C ASN A 230 -0.34 10.21 -8.13
N PHE A 231 -1.10 11.05 -8.83
CA PHE A 231 -2.16 11.85 -8.25
C PHE A 231 -3.22 10.97 -7.58
N LEU A 232 -3.72 9.93 -8.27
CA LEU A 232 -4.75 9.03 -7.74
C LEU A 232 -4.28 8.26 -6.49
N TYR A 233 -3.04 7.76 -6.48
CA TYR A 233 -2.50 7.06 -5.31
C TYR A 233 -2.23 7.99 -4.12
N LYS A 234 -1.70 9.20 -4.36
CA LYS A 234 -1.43 10.19 -3.31
C LYS A 234 -2.69 10.71 -2.64
N ASN A 235 -3.77 10.84 -3.42
CA ASN A 235 -5.06 11.35 -2.94
C ASN A 235 -6.04 10.24 -2.56
N MET A 236 -5.56 8.99 -2.40
CA MET A 236 -6.39 7.92 -1.87
C MET A 236 -6.83 8.28 -0.44
N PRO A 237 -8.15 8.36 -0.17
CA PRO A 237 -8.65 8.85 1.11
C PRO A 237 -8.27 7.91 2.24
N ASP A 238 -7.86 8.49 3.36
CA ASP A 238 -7.65 7.73 4.59
C ASP A 238 -8.97 7.10 5.04
N LYS A 239 -8.88 5.84 5.48
CA LYS A 239 -10.00 5.07 6.00
C LYS A 239 -9.93 5.03 7.52
N LYS A 240 -11.08 4.97 8.17
CA LYS A 240 -11.18 4.81 9.63
C LYS A 240 -11.73 3.42 9.93
N PRO A 241 -11.11 2.63 10.83
CA PRO A 241 -11.71 1.39 11.29
C PRO A 241 -13.08 1.65 11.93
N PRO A 242 -14.01 0.67 11.86
CA PRO A 242 -15.28 0.77 12.57
C PRO A 242 -15.07 1.05 14.07
N LYS A 243 -15.94 1.85 14.68
CA LYS A 243 -15.85 2.18 16.12
C LYS A 243 -15.83 0.93 17.00
N GLU A 244 -16.67 -0.03 16.68
CA GLU A 244 -16.73 -1.33 17.37
C GLU A 244 -15.40 -2.09 17.32
N TRP A 245 -14.65 -1.96 16.22
CA TRP A 245 -13.33 -2.58 16.11
C TRP A 245 -12.35 -1.95 17.10
N TYR A 246 -12.35 -0.62 17.24
CA TYR A 246 -11.52 0.08 18.22
C TYR A 246 -11.84 -0.35 19.66
N GLU A 247 -13.12 -0.36 20.01
CA GLU A 247 -13.60 -0.73 21.35
C GLU A 247 -13.18 -2.17 21.71
N ARG A 248 -13.25 -3.10 20.74
CA ARG A 248 -12.78 -4.47 20.94
C ARG A 248 -11.29 -4.56 21.23
N VAL A 249 -10.45 -3.81 20.52
CA VAL A 249 -8.99 -3.86 20.73
C VAL A 249 -8.60 -3.30 22.09
N VAL A 250 -9.19 -2.16 22.50
CA VAL A 250 -8.96 -1.58 23.84
C VAL A 250 -9.33 -2.59 24.93
N LYS A 251 -10.50 -3.24 24.78
CA LYS A 251 -10.96 -4.28 25.71
C LYS A 251 -9.96 -5.44 25.81
N ILE A 252 -9.50 -5.97 24.68
CA ILE A 252 -8.52 -7.07 24.66
C ILE A 252 -7.23 -6.69 25.39
N VAL A 253 -6.70 -5.49 25.15
CA VAL A 253 -5.45 -5.07 25.81
C VAL A 253 -5.63 -4.96 27.33
N ASN A 254 -6.75 -4.38 27.77
CA ASN A 254 -7.07 -4.23 29.19
C ASN A 254 -7.41 -5.54 29.90
N GLU A 255 -7.85 -6.58 29.18
CA GLU A 255 -8.08 -7.92 29.75
C GLU A 255 -6.77 -8.71 29.91
N MET A 256 -5.74 -8.38 29.14
CA MET A 256 -4.46 -9.10 29.12
C MET A 256 -3.42 -8.56 30.11
N TYR A 257 -3.58 -7.32 30.60
CA TYR A 257 -2.60 -6.59 31.43
C TYR A 257 -3.28 -5.76 32.50
#